data_AF-A0A1A8JDS6-F1
#
_entry.id   AF-A0A1A8JDS6-F1
#
_cell.length_a   1.000
_cell.length_b   1.000
_cell.length_c   1.000
_cell.angle_alpha   90.00
_cell.angle_beta   90.00
_cell.angle_gamma   90.00
#
_symmetry.space_group_name_H-M   'P 1'
#
loop_
_entity.id
_entity.type
_entity.pdbx_description
1 polymer ?
#
loop_
_entity_poly.entity_id
_entity_poly.type
_entity_poly.pdbx_seq_one_letter_code
_entity_poly.pdbx_strand_id
1 'polypeptide(L)'
;VIYSRDTILHINDKLALFKRFHSWLKPGGQLLISDYCCGEKPWTPAFEAYVRQREYVLYTPSEYGKFLQQAGFCSVHVEDRTAQFIQVIQTELQRAEAIKEEFIQEFSEEDYFAIVDGWKEKLERSKTGDQRWGLFHPIRK
;
A
#
# COMPACT_ATOMS: atom_id res chain seq x y z
N VAL A 1 -15.71 2.91 13.75
CA VAL A 1 -14.41 2.97 13.04
C VAL A 1 -14.55 2.15 11.77
N ILE A 2 -13.94 2.59 10.67
CA ILE A 2 -13.70 1.76 9.48
C ILE A 2 -12.18 1.59 9.39
N TYR A 3 -11.74 0.37 9.12
CA TYR A 3 -10.32 0.02 9.00
C TYR A 3 -10.09 -0.71 7.68
N SER A 4 -9.02 -0.36 6.97
CA SER A 4 -8.56 -1.05 5.78
C SER A 4 -7.04 -1.12 5.78
N ARG A 5 -6.49 -2.27 5.40
CA ARG A 5 -5.06 -2.54 5.37
C ARG A 5 -4.68 -3.07 4.00
N ASP A 6 -3.94 -2.28 3.23
CA ASP A 6 -3.27 -2.69 1.99
C ASP A 6 -4.22 -3.43 1.02
N THR A 7 -5.41 -2.86 0.81
CA THR A 7 -6.51 -3.49 0.05
C THR A 7 -7.12 -2.57 -1.03
N ILE A 8 -7.22 -1.27 -0.75
CA ILE A 8 -7.98 -0.34 -1.60
C ILE A 8 -7.23 -0.01 -2.90
N LEU A 9 -5.96 -0.35 -3.01
CA LEU A 9 -5.18 -0.32 -4.25
C LEU A 9 -5.85 -1.06 -5.42
N HIS A 10 -6.74 -2.01 -5.16
CA HIS A 10 -7.51 -2.74 -6.18
C HIS A 10 -8.78 -2.03 -6.66
N ILE A 11 -9.18 -0.94 -6.01
CA ILE A 11 -10.45 -0.25 -6.29
C ILE A 11 -10.17 0.98 -7.16
N ASN A 12 -10.77 1.00 -8.34
CA ASN A 12 -10.62 2.10 -9.30
C ASN A 12 -11.29 3.39 -8.80
N ASP A 13 -12.59 3.35 -8.49
CA ASP A 13 -13.34 4.54 -8.04
C ASP A 13 -13.18 4.76 -6.52
N LYS A 14 -12.01 5.28 -6.13
CA LYS A 14 -11.69 5.57 -4.71
C LYS A 14 -12.62 6.63 -4.12
N LEU A 15 -13.02 7.64 -4.90
CA LEU A 15 -13.90 8.70 -4.40
C LEU A 15 -15.29 8.17 -4.06
N ALA A 16 -15.89 7.32 -4.90
CA ALA A 16 -17.17 6.69 -4.59
C ALA A 16 -17.08 5.80 -3.35
N LEU A 17 -15.99 5.04 -3.20
CA LEU A 17 -15.74 4.23 -2.00
C LEU A 17 -15.67 5.11 -0.74
N PHE A 18 -14.89 6.19 -0.76
CA PHE A 18 -14.75 7.06 0.41
C PHE A 18 -16.05 7.80 0.76
N LYS A 19 -16.87 8.17 -0.23
CA LYS A 19 -18.21 8.71 0.04
C LYS A 19 -19.09 7.69 0.77
N ARG A 20 -18.99 6.40 0.43
CA ARG A 20 -19.68 5.32 1.16
C ARG A 20 -19.16 5.20 2.58
N PHE A 21 -17.84 5.13 2.77
CA PHE A 21 -17.23 5.09 4.11
C PHE A 21 -17.68 6.26 4.98
N HIS A 22 -17.69 7.47 4.40
CA HIS A 22 -18.20 8.65 5.08
C HIS A 22 -19.66 8.43 5.50
N SER A 23 -20.54 8.01 4.59
CA SER A 23 -21.97 7.78 4.89
C SER A 23 -22.22 6.75 6.00
N TRP A 24 -21.36 5.72 6.12
CA TRP A 24 -21.52 4.62 7.07
C TRP A 24 -21.00 4.95 8.48
N LEU A 25 -20.00 5.82 8.60
CA LEU A 25 -19.46 6.22 9.90
C LEU A 25 -20.45 7.08 10.68
N LYS A 26 -20.53 6.95 12.01
CA LYS A 26 -21.27 7.94 12.84
C LYS A 26 -20.51 9.29 12.88
N PRO A 27 -21.15 10.41 13.22
CA PRO A 27 -20.44 11.65 13.57
C PRO A 27 -19.35 11.40 14.63
N GLY A 28 -18.17 11.97 14.44
CA GLY A 28 -16.95 11.68 15.21
C GLY A 28 -16.27 10.35 14.86
N GLY A 29 -16.80 9.59 13.90
CA GLY A 29 -16.25 8.30 13.48
C GLY A 29 -14.91 8.44 12.76
N GLN A 30 -14.00 7.50 13.01
CA GLN A 30 -12.66 7.49 12.44
C GLN A 30 -12.53 6.45 11.31
N LEU A 31 -11.72 6.80 10.31
CA LEU A 31 -11.28 5.91 9.24
C LEU A 31 -9.76 5.75 9.36
N LEU A 32 -9.24 4.53 9.33
CA LEU A 32 -7.80 4.27 9.29
C LEU A 32 -7.50 3.38 8.09
N ILE A 33 -6.68 3.87 7.17
CA ILE A 33 -6.24 3.14 5.98
C ILE A 33 -4.72 3.13 5.93
N SER A 34 -4.11 1.96 5.74
CA SER A 34 -2.84 1.90 5.03
C SER A 34 -3.06 1.35 3.64
N ASP A 35 -2.28 1.82 2.67
CA ASP A 35 -2.40 1.32 1.31
C ASP A 35 -1.13 1.49 0.50
N TYR A 36 -0.99 0.70 -0.57
CA TYR A 36 0.07 0.95 -1.54
C TYR A 36 -0.27 2.22 -2.32
N CYS A 37 0.73 3.08 -2.43
CA CYS A 37 0.70 4.33 -3.17
C CYS A 37 1.83 4.31 -4.21
N CYS A 38 1.96 5.38 -4.97
CA CYS A 38 3.04 5.56 -5.93
C CYS A 38 3.76 6.90 -5.74
N GLY A 39 4.95 7.02 -6.31
CA GLY A 39 5.59 8.30 -6.57
C GLY A 39 4.97 9.04 -7.75
N GLU A 40 5.47 10.24 -8.00
CA GLU A 40 5.13 11.02 -9.19
C GLU A 40 5.61 10.31 -10.46
N LYS A 41 4.91 10.55 -11.57
CA LYS A 41 5.32 10.04 -12.89
C LYS A 41 6.48 10.85 -13.49
N PRO A 42 7.27 10.29 -14.43
CA PRO A 42 7.16 8.93 -14.98
C PRO A 42 7.67 7.85 -14.02
N TRP A 43 7.07 6.67 -14.10
CA TRP A 43 7.53 5.49 -13.35
C TRP A 43 8.58 4.72 -14.14
N THR A 44 9.36 3.89 -13.44
CA THR A 44 10.22 2.94 -14.15
C THR A 44 9.38 1.92 -14.95
N PRO A 45 9.86 1.43 -16.11
CA PRO A 45 9.14 0.43 -16.90
C PRO A 45 8.80 -0.84 -16.12
N ALA A 46 9.70 -1.24 -15.19
CA ALA A 46 9.48 -2.37 -14.31
C ALA A 46 8.29 -2.15 -13.37
N PHE A 47 8.17 -0.96 -12.77
CA PHE A 47 7.02 -0.63 -11.91
C PHE A 47 5.72 -0.52 -12.71
N GLU A 48 5.73 0.08 -13.91
CA GLU A 48 4.55 0.13 -14.78
C GLU A 48 4.07 -1.29 -15.15
N ALA A 49 4.99 -2.18 -15.50
CA ALA A 49 4.66 -3.57 -15.79
C ALA A 49 4.06 -4.28 -14.58
N TYR A 50 4.64 -4.09 -13.39
CA TYR A 50 4.12 -4.63 -12.12
C TYR A 50 2.71 -4.12 -11.79
N VAL A 51 2.48 -2.80 -11.86
CA VAL A 51 1.17 -2.18 -11.59
C VAL A 51 0.11 -2.71 -12.55
N ARG A 52 0.45 -2.81 -13.83
CA ARG A 52 -0.45 -3.37 -14.86
C ARG A 52 -0.74 -4.85 -14.62
N GLN A 53 0.27 -5.66 -14.33
CA GLN A 53 0.10 -7.10 -14.07
C GLN A 53 -0.79 -7.35 -12.85
N ARG A 54 -0.69 -6.50 -11.83
CA ARG A 54 -1.50 -6.60 -10.60
C ARG A 54 -2.84 -5.88 -10.68
N GLU A 55 -3.09 -5.18 -11.78
CA GLU A 55 -4.29 -4.35 -11.99
C GLU A 55 -4.50 -3.33 -10.87
N TYR A 56 -3.40 -2.77 -10.34
CA TYR A 56 -3.47 -1.80 -9.27
C TYR A 56 -3.83 -0.41 -9.78
N VAL A 57 -4.63 0.30 -8.99
CA VAL A 57 -4.97 1.71 -9.16
C VAL A 57 -4.31 2.49 -8.03
N LEU A 58 -3.13 3.04 -8.33
CA LEU A 58 -2.28 3.74 -7.39
C LEU A 58 -2.37 5.25 -7.59
N TYR A 59 -2.19 5.98 -6.49
CA TYR A 59 -2.10 7.44 -6.45
C TYR A 59 -0.95 7.83 -5.53
N THR A 60 -0.48 9.07 -5.67
CA THR A 60 0.44 9.60 -4.66
C THR A 60 -0.29 9.76 -3.32
N PRO A 61 0.41 9.71 -2.17
CA PRO A 61 -0.23 9.94 -0.88
C PRO A 61 -1.03 11.25 -0.84
N SER A 62 -0.52 12.31 -1.50
CA SER A 62 -1.20 13.59 -1.60
C SER A 62 -2.54 13.50 -2.36
N GLU A 63 -2.54 12.88 -3.54
CA GLU A 63 -3.75 12.68 -4.35
C GLU A 63 -4.79 11.83 -3.61
N TYR A 64 -4.35 10.75 -2.97
CA TYR A 64 -5.20 9.89 -2.15
C TYR A 64 -5.87 10.70 -1.02
N GLY A 65 -5.11 11.57 -0.34
CA GLY A 65 -5.64 12.49 0.66
C GLY A 65 -6.70 13.45 0.11
N LYS A 66 -6.53 13.95 -1.12
CA LYS A 66 -7.53 14.82 -1.78
C LYS A 66 -8.86 14.09 -2.00
N PHE A 67 -8.86 12.81 -2.36
CA PHE A 67 -10.11 12.04 -2.49
C PHE A 67 -10.85 11.91 -1.15
N LEU A 68 -10.12 11.71 -0.05
CA LEU A 68 -10.73 11.68 1.29
C LEU A 68 -11.38 13.01 1.64
N GLN A 69 -10.71 14.14 1.38
CA GLN A 69 -11.28 15.48 1.57
C GLN A 69 -12.52 15.71 0.70
N GLN A 70 -12.45 15.36 -0.59
CA GLN A 70 -13.58 15.47 -1.52
C GLN A 70 -14.77 14.59 -1.13
N ALA A 71 -14.54 13.49 -0.41
CA ALA A 71 -15.59 12.63 0.14
C ALA A 71 -16.29 13.21 1.38
N GLY A 72 -15.83 14.36 1.89
CA GLY A 72 -16.41 15.06 3.04
C GLY A 72 -15.69 14.82 4.37
N PHE A 73 -14.60 14.03 4.37
CA PHE A 73 -13.83 13.84 5.58
C PHE A 73 -13.05 15.10 5.99
N CYS A 74 -12.91 15.30 7.30
CA CYS A 74 -12.13 16.38 7.90
C CYS A 74 -10.86 15.83 8.57
N SER A 75 -9.94 16.72 8.92
CA SER A 75 -8.70 16.38 9.64
C SER A 75 -7.94 15.24 8.97
N VAL A 76 -7.79 15.32 7.65
CA VAL A 76 -7.17 14.25 6.86
C VAL A 76 -5.67 14.24 7.11
N HIS A 77 -5.22 13.36 7.99
CA HIS A 77 -3.79 13.07 8.18
C HIS A 77 -3.32 12.12 7.08
N VAL A 78 -2.26 12.51 6.39
CA VAL A 78 -1.62 11.75 5.31
C VAL A 78 -0.15 11.60 5.67
N GLU A 79 0.32 10.37 5.81
CA GLU A 79 1.72 10.07 6.07
C GLU A 79 2.26 9.16 4.98
N ASP A 80 3.39 9.56 4.38
CA ASP A 80 4.21 8.62 3.61
C ASP A 80 5.08 7.83 4.59
N ARG A 81 4.73 6.55 4.77
CA ARG A 81 5.42 5.61 5.65
C ARG A 81 6.34 4.66 4.88
N THR A 82 6.78 5.04 3.68
CA THR A 82 7.68 4.21 2.86
C THR A 82 8.99 3.87 3.59
N ALA A 83 9.51 4.76 4.44
CA ALA A 83 10.69 4.46 5.27
C ALA A 83 10.44 3.29 6.23
N GLN A 84 9.28 3.26 6.90
CA GLN A 84 8.87 2.12 7.73
C GLN A 84 8.68 0.86 6.88
N PHE A 85 8.08 1.00 5.70
CA PHE A 85 7.84 -0.12 4.78
C PHE A 85 9.14 -0.78 4.32
N ILE A 86 10.17 0.02 3.99
CA ILE A 86 11.51 -0.46 3.64
C ILE A 86 12.12 -1.27 4.79
N GLN A 87 12.04 -0.77 6.03
CA GLN A 87 12.55 -1.48 7.20
C GLN A 87 11.84 -2.83 7.41
N VAL A 88 10.52 -2.87 7.21
CA VAL A 88 9.74 -4.11 7.30
C VAL A 88 10.19 -5.11 6.25
N ILE A 89 10.30 -4.70 4.97
CA ILE A 89 10.73 -5.61 3.88
C ILE A 89 12.14 -6.15 4.13
N GLN A 90 13.07 -5.31 4.61
CA GLN A 90 14.43 -5.76 4.97
C GLN A 90 14.40 -6.79 6.10
N THR A 91 13.56 -6.58 7.11
CA THR A 91 13.38 -7.53 8.22
C THR A 91 12.74 -8.84 7.74
N GLU A 92 11.75 -8.77 6.86
CA GLU A 92 11.08 -9.92 6.27
C GLU A 92 12.04 -10.76 5.41
N LEU A 93 12.89 -10.11 4.60
CA LEU A 93 13.93 -10.78 3.81
C LEU A 93 14.95 -11.52 4.70
N GLN A 94 15.43 -10.89 5.77
CA GLN A 94 16.35 -11.54 6.71
C GLN A 94 15.71 -12.77 7.39
N ARG A 95 14.43 -12.67 7.74
CA ARG A 95 13.69 -13.79 8.33
C ARG A 95 13.49 -14.93 7.34
N ALA A 96 13.12 -14.64 6.09
CA ALA A 96 12.97 -15.66 5.06
C ALA A 96 14.28 -16.38 4.78
N GLU A 97 15.40 -15.65 4.72
CA GLU A 97 16.73 -16.26 4.56
C GLU A 97 17.06 -17.22 5.71
N ALA A 98 16.73 -16.87 6.95
CA ALA A 98 16.99 -17.70 8.12
C ALA A 98 16.17 -19.00 8.19
N ILE A 99 15.08 -19.12 7.43
CA ILE A 99 14.19 -20.30 7.40
C ILE A 99 14.14 -20.97 6.03
N LYS A 100 15.09 -20.67 5.14
CA LYS A 100 15.06 -21.12 3.74
C LYS A 100 14.86 -22.63 3.60
N GLU A 101 15.66 -23.43 4.31
CA GLU A 101 15.61 -24.88 4.21
C GLU A 101 14.26 -25.44 4.69
N GLU A 102 13.73 -24.92 5.80
CA GLU A 102 12.43 -25.29 6.35
C GLU A 102 11.30 -24.94 5.37
N PHE A 103 11.34 -23.73 4.79
CA PHE A 103 10.35 -23.28 3.81
C PHE A 103 10.36 -24.16 2.56
N ILE A 104 11.54 -24.46 2.02
CA ILE A 104 11.64 -25.31 0.80
C ILE A 104 11.14 -26.72 1.07
N GLN A 105 11.36 -27.25 2.28
CA GLN A 105 10.86 -28.56 2.68
C GLN A 105 9.31 -28.59 2.77
N GLU A 106 8.68 -27.52 3.24
CA GLU A 106 7.22 -27.43 3.37
C GLU A 106 6.52 -27.06 2.05
N PHE A 107 7.15 -26.20 1.24
CA PHE A 107 6.60 -25.67 -0.01
C PHE A 107 7.44 -26.13 -1.20
N SER A 108 8.25 -25.24 -1.77
CA SER A 108 9.16 -25.54 -2.87
C SER A 108 10.27 -24.51 -2.98
N GLU A 109 11.32 -24.84 -3.73
CA GLU A 109 12.38 -23.89 -4.09
C GLU A 109 11.84 -22.75 -4.99
N GLU A 110 10.92 -23.06 -5.90
CA GLU A 110 10.30 -22.08 -6.78
C GLU A 110 9.49 -21.04 -5.98
N ASP A 111 8.67 -21.49 -5.02
CA ASP A 111 7.87 -20.59 -4.17
C ASP A 111 8.76 -19.69 -3.31
N TYR A 112 9.85 -20.24 -2.77
CA TYR A 112 10.81 -19.47 -1.98
C TYR A 112 11.40 -18.32 -2.79
N PHE A 113 11.91 -18.61 -4.00
CA PHE A 113 12.49 -17.59 -4.86
C PHE A 113 11.44 -16.59 -5.37
N ALA A 114 10.23 -17.04 -5.69
CA ALA A 114 9.13 -16.15 -6.07
C ALA A 114 8.82 -15.10 -4.99
N ILE A 115 8.80 -15.50 -3.71
CA ILE A 115 8.58 -14.59 -2.58
C ILE A 115 9.77 -13.66 -2.38
N VAL A 116 10.98 -14.21 -2.28
CA VAL A 116 12.20 -13.44 -1.99
C VAL A 116 12.49 -12.44 -3.09
N ASP A 117 12.37 -12.82 -4.36
CA ASP A 117 12.62 -11.93 -5.48
C ASP A 117 11.52 -10.87 -5.58
N GLY A 118 10.25 -11.23 -5.34
CA GLY A 118 9.17 -10.26 -5.25
C GLY A 118 9.37 -9.21 -4.15
N TRP A 119 9.94 -9.58 -2.99
CA TRP A 119 10.31 -8.65 -1.94
C TRP A 119 11.54 -7.81 -2.27
N LYS A 120 12.58 -8.38 -2.90
CA LYS A 120 13.74 -7.61 -3.39
C LYS A 120 13.32 -6.55 -4.40
N GLU A 121 12.49 -6.91 -5.38
CA GLU A 121 11.98 -5.93 -6.34
C GLU A 121 11.15 -4.84 -5.67
N LYS A 122 10.28 -5.22 -4.71
CA LYS A 122 9.48 -4.26 -3.93
C LYS A 122 10.36 -3.30 -3.14
N LEU A 123 11.43 -3.81 -2.53
CA LEU A 123 12.43 -3.00 -1.83
C LEU A 123 13.08 -1.99 -2.77
N GLU A 124 13.52 -2.43 -3.95
CA GLU A 124 14.13 -1.54 -4.94
C GLU A 124 13.15 -0.47 -5.43
N ARG A 125 11.92 -0.84 -5.80
CA ARG A 125 10.88 0.14 -6.20
C ARG A 125 10.53 1.12 -5.08
N SER A 126 10.63 0.70 -3.82
CA SER A 126 10.40 1.58 -2.67
C SER A 126 11.55 2.57 -2.45
N LYS A 127 12.80 2.14 -2.68
CA LYS A 127 14.00 2.99 -2.58
C LYS A 127 14.09 4.00 -3.72
N THR A 128 13.76 3.59 -4.95
CA THR A 128 13.76 4.49 -6.12
C THR A 128 12.60 5.48 -6.08
N GLY A 129 11.60 5.20 -5.24
CA GLY A 129 10.48 6.11 -4.97
C GLY A 129 9.26 5.90 -5.85
N ASP A 130 9.29 4.89 -6.71
CA ASP A 130 8.17 4.44 -7.53
C ASP A 130 7.02 3.92 -6.67
N GLN A 131 7.31 2.99 -5.76
CA GLN A 131 6.34 2.39 -4.86
C GLN A 131 6.37 3.11 -3.51
N ARG A 132 5.21 3.55 -3.03
CA ARG A 132 5.05 4.21 -1.74
C ARG A 132 4.10 3.44 -0.84
N TRP A 133 4.13 3.73 0.45
CA TRP A 133 3.19 3.16 1.42
C TRP A 133 2.57 4.27 2.25
N GLY A 134 1.29 4.54 2.02
CA GLY A 134 0.57 5.63 2.66
C GLY A 134 -0.18 5.17 3.91
N LEU A 135 -0.24 6.03 4.93
CA LEU A 135 -1.17 5.91 6.06
C LEU A 135 -2.10 7.13 6.07
N PHE A 136 -3.39 6.87 6.21
CA PHE A 136 -4.45 7.87 6.18
C PHE A 136 -5.35 7.72 7.40
N HIS A 137 -5.55 8.80 8.14
CA HIS A 137 -6.40 8.79 9.35
C HIS A 137 -7.33 10.01 9.40
N PRO A 138 -8.40 10.06 8.59
CA PRO A 138 -9.36 11.13 8.67
C PRO A 138 -10.54 10.86 9.62
N ILE A 139 -11.32 11.90 9.92
CA ILE A 139 -12.48 11.85 10.81
C ILE A 139 -13.73 12.36 10.08
N ARG A 140 -14.86 11.68 10.25
CA ARG A 140 -16.19 12.20 9.89
C ARG A 140 -16.63 13.16 10.98
N LYS A 141 -16.73 14.46 10.67
CA LYS A 141 -17.37 15.43 11.56
C LYS A 141 -18.88 15.29 11.53
#